data_AF-A0A957FRD4-F1
#
_entry.id   AF-A0A957FRD4-F1
#
_cell.length_a   1.000
_cell.length_b   1.000
_cell.length_c   1.000
_cell.angle_alpha   90.00
_cell.angle_beta   90.00
_cell.angle_gamma   90.00
#
_symmetry.space_group_name_H-M   'P 1'
#
loop_
_entity.id
_entity.type
_entity.pdbx_description
1 polymer ?
#
loop_
_entity_poly.entity_id
_entity_poly.type
_entity_poly.pdbx_seq_one_letter_code
_entity_poly.pdbx_strand_id
1 'polypeptide(L)'
;DKAVEILQAIKTKYEREMGKVRNRLPLHLGIVYAQRRTPLRAVLDAGRRMLKYELGQIKDNVWTVAEDAQVESLPTHQGTQFATTIHVQLTQNGRQLSWHVPAKMGDGNTPDNWYPYVFVQGDMSNRQLAFKAPRPKSDCKTEAGTLVHASQLKKGDEVYFTPATFDFQWLDNTGRRFEIAYDQNGKRRNHLTRPYLLDDLDQMQAAWDILQKLSKNQLYALRDTIEMKREAWFEEPQTSLTDKTFAQFCADVVANTKGITASDSAKVSRWAISGLLADVVQLYVSVMKQNQEQQTNNQEQAHEQ
;
A
#
# COMPACT_ATOMS: atom_id res chain seq x y z
N ASP A 1 -1.23 8.73 -17.39
CA ASP A 1 -2.41 7.84 -17.31
C ASP A 1 -2.04 6.42 -16.91
N LYS A 2 -1.13 5.74 -17.62
CA LYS A 2 -0.84 4.30 -17.44
C LYS A 2 -0.05 3.90 -16.19
N ALA A 3 0.49 4.86 -15.43
CA ALA A 3 1.37 4.53 -14.30
C ALA A 3 0.65 3.69 -13.23
N VAL A 4 -0.60 4.04 -12.91
CA VAL A 4 -1.38 3.30 -11.91
C VAL A 4 -1.89 1.96 -12.44
N GLU A 5 -2.25 1.89 -13.73
CA GLU A 5 -2.59 0.62 -14.39
C GLU A 5 -1.41 -0.36 -14.38
N ILE A 6 -0.21 0.13 -14.67
CA ILE A 6 1.04 -0.65 -14.60
C ILE A 6 1.29 -1.11 -13.16
N LEU A 7 1.07 -0.22 -12.18
CA LEU A 7 1.24 -0.55 -10.77
C LEU A 7 0.31 -1.69 -10.34
N GLN A 8 -0.96 -1.65 -10.74
CA GLN A 8 -1.92 -2.73 -10.48
C GLN A 8 -1.50 -4.02 -11.18
N ALA A 9 -1.04 -3.95 -12.43
CA ALA A 9 -0.54 -5.11 -13.16
C ALA A 9 0.68 -5.75 -12.48
N ILE A 10 1.60 -4.93 -11.95
CA ILE A 10 2.76 -5.40 -11.17
C ILE A 10 2.28 -6.06 -9.88
N LYS A 11 1.37 -5.43 -9.11
CA LYS A 11 0.79 -6.01 -7.88
C LYS A 11 0.18 -7.38 -8.17
N THR A 12 -0.72 -7.47 -9.14
CA THR A 12 -1.39 -8.72 -9.51
C THR A 12 -0.40 -9.82 -9.90
N LYS A 13 0.63 -9.48 -10.70
CA LYS A 13 1.65 -10.45 -11.10
C LYS A 13 2.48 -10.91 -9.91
N TYR A 14 2.91 -9.98 -9.07
CA TYR A 14 3.71 -10.26 -7.87
C TYR A 14 2.95 -11.13 -6.87
N GLU A 15 1.70 -10.77 -6.54
CA GLU A 15 0.88 -11.53 -5.58
C GLU A 15 0.63 -12.96 -6.06
N ARG A 16 0.42 -13.14 -7.37
CA ARG A 16 0.27 -14.45 -8.00
C ARG A 16 1.56 -15.28 -7.95
N GLU A 17 2.66 -14.73 -8.45
CA GLU A 17 3.91 -15.50 -8.68
C GLU A 17 4.75 -15.65 -7.40
N MET A 18 4.70 -14.66 -6.51
CA MET A 18 5.48 -14.62 -5.26
C MET A 18 4.61 -14.87 -4.01
N GLY A 19 3.33 -15.21 -4.17
CA GLY A 19 2.41 -15.43 -3.04
C GLY A 19 2.93 -16.41 -1.99
N LYS A 20 3.68 -17.45 -2.39
CA LYS A 20 4.29 -18.43 -1.45
C LYS A 20 5.39 -17.86 -0.56
N VAL A 21 6.02 -16.76 -0.98
CA VAL A 21 7.21 -16.18 -0.33
C VAL A 21 7.05 -14.70 0.00
N ARG A 22 5.82 -14.16 -0.12
CA ARG A 22 5.51 -12.74 0.08
C ARG A 22 5.99 -12.21 1.45
N ASN A 23 5.99 -13.07 2.46
CA ASN A 23 6.46 -12.79 3.82
C ASN A 23 7.98 -12.50 3.92
N ARG A 24 8.79 -13.05 3.00
CA ARG A 24 10.26 -12.99 3.03
C ARG A 24 10.90 -12.33 1.81
N LEU A 25 10.12 -12.15 0.74
CA LEU A 25 10.55 -11.48 -0.49
C LEU A 25 9.58 -10.36 -0.86
N PRO A 26 9.41 -9.33 0.01
CA PRO A 26 8.50 -8.23 -0.24
C PRO A 26 8.90 -7.42 -1.49
N LEU A 27 7.90 -6.91 -2.19
CA LEU A 27 8.09 -5.96 -3.29
C LEU A 27 7.81 -4.54 -2.79
N HIS A 28 8.80 -3.66 -2.92
CA HIS A 28 8.67 -2.24 -2.57
C HIS A 28 8.66 -1.42 -3.86
N LEU A 29 7.53 -0.79 -4.16
CA LEU A 29 7.33 -0.01 -5.38
C LEU A 29 7.34 1.48 -5.05
N GLY A 30 8.15 2.23 -5.79
CA GLY A 30 8.23 3.68 -5.70
C GLY A 30 7.94 4.31 -7.06
N ILE A 31 7.05 5.30 -7.13
CA ILE A 31 6.81 6.07 -8.36
C ILE A 31 7.24 7.53 -8.16
N VAL A 32 8.13 8.02 -9.02
CA VAL A 32 8.51 9.43 -9.06
C VAL A 32 7.89 10.08 -10.29
N TYR A 33 6.99 11.03 -10.06
CA TYR A 33 6.43 11.88 -11.10
C TYR A 33 7.22 13.17 -11.20
N ALA A 34 7.47 13.65 -12.42
CA ALA A 34 8.24 14.86 -12.65
C ALA A 34 7.77 15.54 -13.94
N GLN A 35 7.97 16.86 -14.03
CA GLN A 35 7.77 17.57 -15.30
C GLN A 35 8.87 17.20 -16.30
N ARG A 36 8.59 17.31 -17.61
CA ARG A 36 9.55 17.01 -18.71
C ARG A 36 10.90 17.73 -18.56
N ARG A 37 10.90 18.96 -18.02
CA ARG A 37 12.11 19.79 -17.83
C ARG A 37 12.82 19.54 -16.49
N THR A 38 12.30 18.66 -15.65
CA THR A 38 12.97 18.29 -14.39
C THR A 38 14.28 17.59 -14.71
N PRO A 39 15.43 18.02 -14.15
CA PRO A 39 16.70 17.38 -14.40
C PRO A 39 16.66 15.89 -14.05
N LEU A 40 17.07 15.02 -14.99
CA LEU A 40 17.05 13.56 -14.81
C LEU A 40 17.80 13.12 -13.54
N ARG A 41 18.89 13.80 -13.18
CA ARG A 41 19.63 13.56 -11.94
C ARG A 41 18.75 13.70 -10.69
N ALA A 42 17.84 14.67 -10.65
CA ALA A 42 16.93 14.87 -9.52
C ALA A 42 15.89 13.74 -9.44
N VAL A 43 15.38 13.29 -10.58
CA VAL A 43 14.44 12.15 -10.67
C VAL A 43 15.12 10.85 -10.21
N LEU A 44 16.36 10.59 -10.67
CA LEU A 44 17.13 9.41 -10.26
C LEU A 44 17.52 9.46 -8.78
N ASP A 45 17.87 10.62 -8.24
CA ASP A 45 18.14 10.79 -6.80
C ASP A 45 16.89 10.50 -5.97
N ALA A 46 15.72 11.02 -6.39
CA ALA A 46 14.44 10.72 -5.76
C ALA A 46 14.13 9.21 -5.77
N GLY A 47 14.29 8.54 -6.92
CA GLY A 47 14.11 7.09 -7.02
C GLY A 47 15.08 6.31 -6.11
N ARG A 48 16.36 6.69 -6.08
CA ARG A 48 17.34 6.09 -5.16
C ARG A 48 16.97 6.29 -3.69
N ARG A 49 16.40 7.43 -3.32
CA ARG A 49 15.94 7.69 -1.95
C ARG A 49 14.77 6.78 -1.57
N MET A 50 13.83 6.52 -2.48
CA MET A 50 12.76 5.54 -2.24
C MET A 50 13.31 4.13 -2.02
N LEU A 51 14.37 3.76 -2.74
CA LEU A 51 15.05 2.46 -2.55
C LEU A 51 15.87 2.36 -1.27
N LYS A 52 16.23 3.49 -0.65
CA LYS A 52 16.89 3.51 0.68
C LYS A 52 15.93 3.18 1.83
N TYR A 53 14.66 2.93 1.54
CA TYR A 53 13.74 2.32 2.48
C TYR A 53 14.40 1.09 3.11
N GLU A 54 14.69 1.14 4.41
CA GLU A 54 15.49 0.11 5.09
C GLU A 54 14.69 -1.18 5.24
N LEU A 55 14.80 -2.05 4.22
CA LEU A 55 14.27 -3.42 4.20
C LEU A 55 14.72 -4.27 5.39
N GLY A 56 15.86 -3.90 6.01
CA GLY A 56 16.51 -4.67 7.07
C GLY A 56 15.76 -4.66 8.40
N GLN A 57 15.20 -3.52 8.82
CA GLN A 57 14.57 -3.40 10.14
C GLN A 57 13.19 -4.08 10.23
N ILE A 58 12.55 -4.32 9.08
CA ILE A 58 11.18 -4.83 8.95
C ILE A 58 11.13 -6.37 9.14
N LYS A 59 12.28 -7.05 9.15
CA LYS A 59 12.37 -8.52 9.29
C LYS A 59 11.87 -9.07 10.63
N ASP A 60 11.79 -8.22 11.64
CA ASP A 60 11.29 -8.57 12.97
C ASP A 60 9.85 -8.09 13.22
N ASN A 61 9.15 -7.60 12.18
CA ASN A 61 7.77 -7.17 12.31
C ASN A 61 6.83 -8.36 12.51
N VAL A 62 6.08 -8.31 13.61
CA VAL A 62 5.10 -9.31 13.99
C VAL A 62 3.69 -8.83 13.62
N TRP A 63 2.98 -9.67 12.89
CA TRP A 63 1.59 -9.47 12.48
C TRP A 63 0.71 -10.52 13.13
N THR A 64 -0.52 -10.15 13.46
CA THR A 64 -1.49 -11.07 14.07
C THR A 64 -2.43 -11.60 13.00
N VAL A 65 -2.62 -12.92 12.99
CA VAL A 65 -3.61 -13.61 12.17
C VAL A 65 -5.01 -13.27 12.69
N ALA A 66 -5.81 -12.60 11.87
CA ALA A 66 -7.13 -12.09 12.27
C ALA A 66 -8.19 -13.21 12.33
N GLU A 67 -8.07 -14.22 11.48
CA GLU A 67 -9.02 -15.32 11.29
C GLU A 67 -8.27 -16.60 10.91
N ASP A 68 -8.87 -17.76 11.15
CA ASP A 68 -8.29 -19.05 10.75
C ASP A 68 -8.07 -19.08 9.23
N ALA A 69 -6.93 -19.63 8.80
CA ALA A 69 -6.59 -19.70 7.38
C ALA A 69 -7.64 -20.50 6.60
N GLN A 70 -8.12 -19.93 5.49
CA GLN A 70 -9.17 -20.54 4.67
C GLN A 70 -8.64 -20.90 3.28
N VAL A 71 -9.07 -22.03 2.73
CA VAL A 71 -8.78 -22.38 1.34
C VAL A 71 -9.91 -21.85 0.48
N GLU A 72 -9.56 -20.94 -0.43
CA GLU A 72 -10.50 -20.24 -1.30
C GLU A 72 -10.03 -20.29 -2.75
N SER A 73 -10.94 -20.02 -3.68
CA SER A 73 -10.60 -19.80 -5.09
C SER A 73 -10.19 -18.35 -5.33
N LEU A 74 -9.17 -18.10 -6.16
CA LEU A 74 -8.78 -16.72 -6.47
C LEU A 74 -9.90 -15.99 -7.25
N PRO A 75 -10.15 -14.70 -6.95
CA PRO A 75 -11.13 -13.88 -7.70
C PRO A 75 -10.77 -13.74 -9.19
N THR A 76 -9.48 -13.81 -9.53
CA THR A 76 -8.98 -13.74 -10.91
C THR A 76 -7.85 -14.74 -11.08
N HIS A 77 -8.08 -15.80 -11.86
CA HIS A 77 -7.10 -16.87 -12.07
C HIS A 77 -6.59 -16.88 -13.51
N GLN A 78 -5.27 -16.85 -13.68
CA GLN A 78 -4.58 -17.20 -14.92
C GLN A 78 -3.65 -18.37 -14.62
N GLY A 79 -4.03 -19.58 -15.06
CA GLY A 79 -3.27 -20.82 -14.83
C GLY A 79 -3.83 -21.70 -13.70
N THR A 80 -3.65 -23.00 -13.82
CA THR A 80 -4.25 -24.02 -12.95
C THR A 80 -3.66 -24.05 -11.54
N GLN A 81 -2.36 -23.77 -11.38
CA GLN A 81 -1.68 -23.73 -10.08
C GLN A 81 -2.16 -22.63 -9.14
N PHE A 82 -2.81 -21.59 -9.67
CA PHE A 82 -3.32 -20.46 -8.89
C PHE A 82 -4.82 -20.54 -8.65
N ALA A 83 -5.49 -21.62 -9.09
CA ALA A 83 -6.93 -21.74 -8.96
C ALA A 83 -7.40 -21.77 -7.49
N THR A 84 -6.54 -22.26 -6.58
CA THR A 84 -6.82 -22.38 -5.14
C THR A 84 -5.69 -21.73 -4.34
N THR A 85 -6.08 -20.94 -3.34
CA THR A 85 -5.18 -20.24 -2.45
C THR A 85 -5.58 -20.43 -1.00
N ILE A 86 -4.58 -20.45 -0.12
CA ILE A 86 -4.78 -20.27 1.30
C ILE A 86 -4.83 -18.77 1.55
N HIS A 87 -5.98 -18.26 1.97
CA HIS A 87 -6.17 -16.87 2.34
C HIS A 87 -5.85 -16.70 3.84
N VAL A 88 -4.93 -15.78 4.13
CA VAL A 88 -4.54 -15.41 5.49
C VAL A 88 -4.69 -13.91 5.65
N GLN A 89 -5.55 -13.49 6.57
CA GLN A 89 -5.73 -12.09 6.91
C GLN A 89 -4.80 -11.72 8.07
N LEU A 90 -3.92 -10.75 7.83
CA LEU A 90 -2.98 -10.25 8.84
C LEU A 90 -3.34 -8.81 9.22
N THR A 91 -3.20 -8.51 10.51
CA THR A 91 -3.43 -7.16 11.06
C THR A 91 -2.27 -6.71 11.95
N GLN A 92 -1.98 -5.42 11.92
CA GLN A 92 -0.96 -4.80 12.77
C GLN A 92 -1.25 -3.30 12.89
N ASN A 93 -1.34 -2.77 14.12
CA ASN A 93 -1.50 -1.33 14.39
C ASN A 93 -2.62 -0.66 13.56
N GLY A 94 -3.76 -1.35 13.39
CA GLY A 94 -4.90 -0.86 12.61
C GLY A 94 -4.76 -0.97 11.09
N ARG A 95 -3.62 -1.47 10.57
CA ARG A 95 -3.43 -1.86 9.17
C ARG A 95 -3.82 -3.31 8.96
N GLN A 96 -4.22 -3.64 7.74
CA GLN A 96 -4.67 -4.97 7.35
C GLN A 96 -4.07 -5.32 5.99
N LEU A 97 -3.62 -6.56 5.83
CA LEU A 97 -3.16 -7.09 4.54
C LEU A 97 -3.70 -8.50 4.31
N SER A 98 -3.97 -8.82 3.04
CA SER A 98 -4.53 -10.10 2.63
C SER A 98 -3.46 -10.92 1.91
N TRP A 99 -3.07 -12.03 2.51
CA TRP A 99 -2.05 -12.91 1.95
C TRP A 99 -2.71 -14.11 1.28
N HIS A 100 -2.73 -14.10 -0.05
CA HIS A 100 -3.21 -15.21 -0.87
C HIS A 100 -2.04 -16.11 -1.27
N VAL A 101 -1.96 -17.29 -0.66
CA VAL A 101 -0.86 -18.23 -0.87
C VAL A 101 -1.29 -19.31 -1.85
N PRO A 102 -0.66 -19.47 -3.02
CA PRO A 102 -1.00 -20.57 -3.93
C PRO A 102 -0.88 -21.93 -3.23
N ALA A 103 -1.98 -22.68 -3.21
CA ALA A 103 -2.11 -23.92 -2.42
C ALA A 103 -1.59 -25.16 -3.15
N LYS A 104 -1.19 -25.02 -4.42
CA LYS A 104 -0.81 -26.13 -5.30
C LYS A 104 0.58 -25.96 -5.91
N MET A 105 1.14 -27.07 -6.34
CA MET A 105 2.39 -27.15 -7.10
C MET A 105 2.18 -26.69 -8.56
N GLY A 106 3.28 -26.62 -9.32
CA GLY A 106 3.25 -26.16 -10.72
C GLY A 106 2.36 -26.97 -11.67
N ASP A 107 2.01 -28.20 -11.29
CA ASP A 107 1.08 -29.07 -12.01
C ASP A 107 -0.40 -28.67 -11.85
N GLY A 108 -0.72 -27.81 -10.89
CA GLY A 108 -2.08 -27.38 -10.58
C GLY A 108 -2.98 -28.44 -9.94
N ASN A 109 -2.41 -29.58 -9.52
CA ASN A 109 -3.15 -30.68 -8.89
C ASN A 109 -2.61 -31.04 -7.51
N THR A 110 -1.29 -31.12 -7.37
CA THR A 110 -0.66 -31.57 -6.12
C THR A 110 -0.72 -30.45 -5.07
N PRO A 111 -1.28 -30.71 -3.87
CA PRO A 111 -1.20 -29.76 -2.75
C PRO A 111 0.25 -29.44 -2.42
N ASP A 112 0.56 -28.16 -2.23
CA ASP A 112 1.91 -27.71 -1.88
C ASP A 112 2.09 -27.73 -0.36
N ASN A 113 2.75 -28.77 0.15
CA ASN A 113 3.11 -28.92 1.56
C ASN A 113 4.56 -28.48 1.87
N TRP A 114 5.28 -27.91 0.90
CA TRP A 114 6.74 -27.69 0.99
C TRP A 114 7.13 -26.22 1.12
N TYR A 115 6.47 -25.32 0.40
CA TYR A 115 6.92 -23.93 0.29
C TYR A 115 6.20 -22.90 1.17
N PRO A 116 4.90 -23.00 1.46
CA PRO A 116 4.14 -21.88 2.04
C PRO A 116 4.27 -21.87 3.57
N TYR A 117 5.47 -21.63 4.08
CA TYR A 117 5.77 -21.56 5.52
C TYR A 117 6.12 -20.14 5.95
N VAL A 118 5.66 -19.78 7.14
CA VAL A 118 5.96 -18.51 7.80
C VAL A 118 6.51 -18.76 9.20
N PHE A 119 7.44 -17.91 9.63
CA PHE A 119 7.94 -17.96 11.00
C PHE A 119 6.88 -17.42 11.95
N VAL A 120 6.67 -18.10 13.07
CA VAL A 120 5.72 -17.70 14.11
C VAL A 120 6.44 -17.34 15.40
N GLN A 121 5.83 -16.50 16.22
CA GLN A 121 6.28 -16.22 17.58
C GLN A 121 5.79 -17.32 18.52
N GLY A 122 6.71 -17.86 19.32
CA GLY A 122 6.44 -18.98 20.23
C GLY A 122 6.63 -20.38 19.59
N ASP A 123 6.40 -21.42 20.39
CA ASP A 123 6.55 -22.81 19.93
C ASP A 123 5.19 -23.38 19.48
N MET A 124 5.05 -23.54 18.17
CA MET A 124 3.89 -24.17 17.51
C MET A 124 4.21 -25.59 17.01
N SER A 125 5.16 -26.30 17.64
CA SER A 125 5.51 -27.68 17.28
C SER A 125 4.35 -28.68 17.44
N ASN A 126 3.23 -28.27 18.06
CA ASN A 126 2.00 -29.06 18.13
C ASN A 126 1.22 -29.10 16.80
N ARG A 127 1.58 -28.27 15.82
CA ARG A 127 0.96 -28.26 14.49
C ARG A 127 1.58 -29.38 13.64
N GLN A 128 0.76 -30.08 12.85
CA GLN A 128 1.23 -31.22 12.05
C GLN A 128 2.26 -30.81 10.98
N LEU A 129 2.13 -29.61 10.41
CA LEU A 129 3.02 -29.05 9.41
C LEU A 129 3.80 -27.88 10.04
N ALA A 130 4.62 -28.20 11.03
CA ALA A 130 5.54 -27.26 11.64
C ALA A 130 6.89 -27.91 11.93
N PHE A 131 7.96 -27.10 11.83
CA PHE A 131 9.31 -27.55 12.14
C PHE A 131 10.19 -26.38 12.59
N LYS A 132 11.28 -26.69 13.29
CA LYS A 132 12.25 -25.68 13.76
C LYS A 132 13.25 -25.35 12.65
N ALA A 133 13.54 -24.07 12.48
CA ALA A 133 14.49 -23.56 11.50
C ALA A 133 15.18 -22.29 12.01
N PRO A 134 16.40 -21.96 11.54
CA PRO A 134 17.04 -20.70 11.86
C PRO A 134 16.29 -19.54 11.19
N ARG A 135 15.69 -18.66 12.01
CA ARG A 135 15.02 -17.44 11.56
C ARG A 135 16.05 -16.32 11.39
N PRO A 136 16.14 -15.69 10.21
CA PRO A 136 16.98 -14.50 10.03
C PRO A 136 16.35 -13.28 10.73
N LYS A 137 17.17 -12.53 11.46
CA LYS A 137 16.79 -11.28 12.14
C LYS A 137 17.16 -10.06 11.32
N SER A 138 16.71 -8.88 11.78
CA SER A 138 17.09 -7.59 11.21
C SER A 138 18.60 -7.32 11.27
N ASP A 139 19.28 -7.76 12.31
CA ASP A 139 20.73 -7.59 12.54
C ASP A 139 21.62 -8.59 11.76
N CYS A 140 21.05 -9.27 10.77
CA CYS A 140 21.69 -10.31 9.97
C CYS A 140 22.16 -11.55 10.77
N LYS A 141 21.79 -11.68 12.05
CA LYS A 141 21.98 -12.91 12.81
C LYS A 141 20.79 -13.85 12.65
N THR A 142 20.94 -15.06 13.15
CA THR A 142 19.87 -16.07 13.17
C THR A 142 19.53 -16.44 14.59
N GLU A 143 18.24 -16.69 14.85
CA GLU A 143 17.75 -17.30 16.08
C GLU A 143 16.93 -18.55 15.76
N ALA A 144 16.70 -19.43 16.74
CA ALA A 144 15.81 -20.56 16.56
C ALA A 144 14.36 -20.05 16.41
N GLY A 145 13.69 -20.42 15.34
CA GLY A 145 12.29 -20.11 15.10
C GLY A 145 11.49 -21.33 14.67
N THR A 146 10.18 -21.25 14.80
CA THR A 146 9.27 -22.29 14.31
C THR A 146 8.64 -21.81 13.02
N LEU A 147 8.74 -22.62 11.97
CA LEU A 147 8.01 -22.44 10.72
C LEU A 147 6.70 -23.21 10.79
N VAL A 148 5.59 -22.57 10.44
CA VAL A 148 4.27 -23.18 10.34
C VAL A 148 3.74 -22.99 8.92
N HIS A 149 3.16 -24.04 8.36
CA HIS A 149 2.52 -24.00 7.06
C HIS A 149 1.32 -23.03 7.08
N ALA A 150 1.15 -22.20 6.05
CA ALA A 150 0.14 -21.14 6.01
C ALA A 150 -1.29 -21.67 6.25
N SER A 151 -1.61 -22.88 5.78
CA SER A 151 -2.93 -23.51 5.99
C SER A 151 -3.23 -23.90 7.44
N GLN A 152 -2.23 -23.89 8.32
CA GLN A 152 -2.38 -24.23 9.74
C GLN A 152 -2.37 -23.00 10.64
N LEU A 153 -2.27 -21.80 10.08
CA LEU A 153 -2.38 -20.56 10.84
C LEU A 153 -3.81 -20.42 11.37
N LYS A 154 -3.92 -20.07 12.65
CA LYS A 154 -5.18 -19.83 13.35
C LYS A 154 -5.24 -18.39 13.83
N LYS A 155 -6.47 -17.93 14.08
CA LYS A 155 -6.73 -16.65 14.71
C LYS A 155 -5.91 -16.47 15.98
N GLY A 156 -5.23 -15.33 16.08
CA GLY A 156 -4.38 -14.97 17.21
C GLY A 156 -2.94 -15.45 17.08
N ASP A 157 -2.60 -16.28 16.09
CA ASP A 157 -1.21 -16.63 15.82
C ASP A 157 -0.42 -15.35 15.44
N GLU A 158 0.77 -15.20 16.02
CA GLU A 158 1.69 -14.09 15.76
C GLU A 158 2.76 -14.55 14.77
N VAL A 159 2.89 -13.86 13.63
CA VAL A 159 3.76 -14.27 12.53
C VAL A 159 4.76 -13.17 12.16
N TYR A 160 5.99 -13.55 11.87
CA TYR A 160 6.98 -12.63 11.31
C TYR A 160 6.69 -12.42 9.83
N PHE A 161 6.33 -11.18 9.47
CA PHE A 161 5.90 -10.85 8.12
C PHE A 161 6.44 -9.48 7.69
N THR A 162 7.19 -9.48 6.59
CA THR A 162 7.67 -8.24 5.96
C THR A 162 6.71 -7.88 4.81
N PRO A 163 5.85 -6.86 4.95
CA PRO A 163 4.87 -6.54 3.92
C PRO A 163 5.51 -5.87 2.70
N ALA A 164 4.90 -6.10 1.54
CA ALA A 164 5.15 -5.31 0.33
C ALA A 164 4.60 -3.89 0.52
N THR A 165 5.28 -2.88 -0.04
CA THR A 165 4.87 -1.48 0.13
C THR A 165 4.81 -0.71 -1.19
N PHE A 166 4.07 0.38 -1.18
CA PHE A 166 3.96 1.34 -2.26
C PHE A 166 4.20 2.77 -1.74
N ASP A 167 5.00 3.54 -2.48
CA ASP A 167 5.22 4.96 -2.23
C ASP A 167 5.26 5.74 -3.55
N PHE A 168 5.02 7.04 -3.47
CA PHE A 168 5.16 7.93 -4.61
C PHE A 168 5.60 9.34 -4.19
N GLN A 169 6.14 10.08 -5.15
CA GLN A 169 6.50 11.48 -4.97
C GLN A 169 6.28 12.24 -6.27
N TRP A 170 5.67 13.42 -6.16
CA TRP A 170 5.65 14.40 -7.23
C TRP A 170 6.79 15.41 -7.05
N LEU A 171 7.60 15.60 -8.08
CA LEU A 171 8.66 16.60 -8.15
C LEU A 171 8.15 17.82 -8.94
N ASP A 172 7.40 18.70 -8.27
CA ASP A 172 7.03 20.02 -8.79
C ASP A 172 8.26 20.96 -8.84
N ASN A 173 9.19 20.75 -7.91
CA ASN A 173 10.51 21.34 -7.89
C ASN A 173 11.55 20.27 -7.50
N THR A 174 12.82 20.55 -7.74
CA THR A 174 13.88 19.58 -7.45
C THR A 174 14.02 19.31 -5.95
N GLY A 175 13.68 20.26 -5.08
CA GLY A 175 13.78 20.18 -3.62
C GLY A 175 12.91 19.06 -3.01
N ARG A 176 11.75 18.76 -3.61
CA ARG A 176 10.84 17.68 -3.14
C ARG A 176 11.50 16.32 -2.98
N ARG A 177 12.60 16.04 -3.70
CA ARG A 177 13.36 14.79 -3.54
C ARG A 177 13.85 14.59 -2.10
N PHE A 178 14.07 15.66 -1.35
CA PHE A 178 14.52 15.60 0.05
C PHE A 178 13.38 15.27 1.03
N GLU A 179 12.12 15.41 0.62
CA GLU A 179 10.95 14.91 1.36
C GLU A 179 10.84 13.39 1.30
N ILE A 180 11.63 12.73 0.44
CA ILE A 180 11.83 11.28 0.47
C ILE A 180 12.86 10.97 1.56
N ALA A 181 12.36 11.01 2.79
CA ALA A 181 13.08 10.67 3.99
C ALA A 181 12.21 9.76 4.86
N TYR A 182 12.74 8.61 5.22
CA TYR A 182 12.08 7.66 6.11
C TYR A 182 12.64 7.80 7.54
N ASP A 183 11.81 7.53 8.53
CA ASP A 183 12.25 7.36 9.91
C ASP A 183 12.77 5.93 10.15
N GLN A 184 13.19 5.66 11.38
CA GLN A 184 13.71 4.35 11.79
C GLN A 184 12.68 3.21 11.64
N ASN A 185 11.38 3.51 11.66
CA ASN A 185 10.31 2.54 11.47
C ASN A 185 9.95 2.36 9.98
N GLY A 186 10.72 2.99 9.08
CA GLY A 186 10.42 3.05 7.65
C GLY A 186 9.25 4.00 7.31
N LYS A 187 8.69 4.76 8.25
CA LYS A 187 7.60 5.68 7.92
C LYS A 187 8.16 6.91 7.23
N ARG A 188 7.46 7.40 6.20
CA ARG A 188 7.80 8.63 5.50
C ARG A 188 7.61 9.81 6.46
N ARG A 189 8.66 10.61 6.67
CA ARG A 189 8.60 11.78 7.55
C ARG A 189 7.61 12.81 7.00
N ASN A 190 6.89 13.50 7.89
CA ASN A 190 5.88 14.50 7.56
C ASN A 190 4.71 13.98 6.70
N HIS A 191 4.49 12.65 6.66
CA HIS A 191 3.34 12.04 6.01
C HIS A 191 2.58 11.14 6.99
N LEU A 192 1.25 11.08 6.83
CA LEU A 192 0.37 10.29 7.70
C LEU A 192 0.51 8.79 7.46
N THR A 193 0.58 8.39 6.20
CA THR A 193 0.32 7.01 5.76
C THR A 193 1.44 6.39 4.96
N ARG A 194 2.35 7.19 4.38
CA ARG A 194 3.39 6.70 3.49
C ARG A 194 4.55 6.04 4.26
N PRO A 195 5.16 4.97 3.73
CA PRO A 195 4.70 4.22 2.56
C PRO A 195 3.46 3.36 2.87
N TYR A 196 2.60 3.24 1.88
CA TYR A 196 1.41 2.39 1.92
C TYR A 196 1.79 0.92 1.84
N LEU A 197 0.92 0.02 2.30
CA LEU A 197 1.02 -1.38 1.92
C LEU A 197 0.72 -1.49 0.43
N LEU A 198 1.30 -2.49 -0.23
CA LEU A 198 0.93 -2.77 -1.61
C LEU A 198 -0.57 -3.15 -1.71
N ASP A 199 -1.12 -3.78 -0.67
CA ASP A 199 -2.54 -4.09 -0.52
C ASP A 199 -3.45 -2.85 -0.46
N ASP A 200 -2.93 -1.70 0.02
CA ASP A 200 -3.70 -0.46 0.11
C ASP A 200 -4.02 0.12 -1.29
N LEU A 201 -3.40 -0.38 -2.36
CA LEU A 201 -3.70 0.03 -3.73
C LEU A 201 -5.15 -0.24 -4.14
N ASP A 202 -5.72 -1.36 -3.69
CA ASP A 202 -7.12 -1.67 -3.98
C ASP A 202 -8.05 -0.66 -3.29
N GLN A 203 -7.68 -0.21 -2.08
CA GLN A 203 -8.39 0.86 -1.38
C GLN A 203 -8.22 2.23 -2.07
N MET A 204 -7.02 2.54 -2.57
CA MET A 204 -6.78 3.76 -3.34
C MET A 204 -7.61 3.81 -4.62
N GLN A 205 -7.71 2.68 -5.33
CA GLN A 205 -8.56 2.57 -6.52
C GLN A 205 -10.03 2.76 -6.16
N ALA A 206 -10.52 2.09 -5.11
CA ALA A 206 -11.90 2.27 -4.65
C ALA A 206 -12.19 3.72 -4.22
N ALA A 207 -11.22 4.40 -3.61
CA ALA A 207 -11.34 5.81 -3.29
C ALA A 207 -11.40 6.68 -4.54
N TRP A 208 -10.54 6.42 -5.52
CA TRP A 208 -10.57 7.12 -6.79
C TRP A 208 -11.89 6.89 -7.55
N ASP A 209 -12.47 5.69 -7.52
CA ASP A 209 -13.71 5.37 -8.21
C ASP A 209 -14.90 6.22 -7.74
N ILE A 210 -14.89 6.63 -6.47
CA ILE A 210 -15.86 7.56 -5.89
C ILE A 210 -15.47 9.01 -6.21
N LEU A 211 -14.21 9.37 -5.95
CA LEU A 211 -13.73 10.75 -6.06
C LEU A 211 -13.74 11.27 -7.51
N GLN A 212 -13.50 10.42 -8.51
CA GLN A 212 -13.47 10.81 -9.92
C GLN A 212 -14.82 11.32 -10.44
N LYS A 213 -15.92 11.08 -9.71
CA LYS A 213 -17.26 11.60 -10.02
C LYS A 213 -17.39 13.10 -9.72
N LEU A 214 -16.48 13.64 -8.91
CA LEU A 214 -16.44 15.06 -8.56
C LEU A 214 -15.68 15.86 -9.63
N SER A 215 -16.06 17.12 -9.83
CA SER A 215 -15.27 18.03 -10.66
C SER A 215 -13.90 18.30 -10.03
N LYS A 216 -12.91 18.68 -10.83
CA LYS A 216 -11.57 19.04 -10.35
C LYS A 216 -11.61 20.11 -9.25
N ASN A 217 -12.46 21.13 -9.42
CA ASN A 217 -12.61 22.20 -8.44
C ASN A 217 -13.16 21.67 -7.11
N GLN A 218 -14.11 20.74 -7.16
CA GLN A 218 -14.63 20.10 -5.94
C GLN A 218 -13.57 19.23 -5.26
N LEU A 219 -12.77 18.48 -6.02
CA LEU A 219 -11.67 17.67 -5.46
C LEU A 219 -10.62 18.52 -4.76
N TYR A 220 -10.18 19.61 -5.40
CA TYR A 220 -9.24 20.55 -4.79
C TYR A 220 -9.85 21.24 -3.58
N ALA A 221 -11.09 21.75 -3.68
CA ALA A 221 -11.75 22.39 -2.55
C ALA A 221 -11.91 21.45 -1.36
N LEU A 222 -12.32 20.20 -1.59
CA LEU A 222 -12.45 19.18 -0.56
C LEU A 222 -11.09 18.89 0.10
N ARG A 223 -10.07 18.57 -0.69
CA ARG A 223 -8.71 18.30 -0.20
C ARG A 223 -8.17 19.48 0.60
N ASP A 224 -8.20 20.68 0.02
CA ASP A 224 -7.56 21.87 0.59
C ASP A 224 -8.26 22.33 1.86
N THR A 225 -9.59 22.27 1.90
CA THR A 225 -10.34 22.58 3.12
C THR A 225 -9.92 21.67 4.29
N ILE A 226 -9.73 20.38 4.02
CA ILE A 226 -9.33 19.41 5.04
C ILE A 226 -7.88 19.60 5.46
N GLU A 227 -6.95 19.64 4.50
CA GLU A 227 -5.52 19.66 4.79
C GLU A 227 -5.06 21.02 5.35
N MET A 228 -5.59 22.15 4.85
CA MET A 228 -5.33 23.45 5.46
C MET A 228 -5.82 23.50 6.91
N LYS A 229 -6.96 22.87 7.20
CA LYS A 229 -7.47 22.81 8.58
C LYS A 229 -6.61 21.92 9.47
N ARG A 230 -6.12 20.80 8.93
CA ARG A 230 -5.20 19.91 9.63
C ARG A 230 -3.91 20.65 10.00
N GLU A 231 -3.30 21.32 9.03
CA GLU A 231 -2.09 22.13 9.25
C GLU A 231 -2.33 23.27 10.25
N ALA A 232 -3.50 23.91 10.21
CA ALA A 232 -3.83 24.99 11.14
C ALA A 232 -4.10 24.54 12.57
N TRP A 233 -4.56 23.29 12.77
CA TRP A 233 -4.96 22.77 14.07
C TRP A 233 -3.90 21.91 14.76
N PHE A 234 -2.96 21.36 13.99
CA PHE A 234 -2.00 20.38 14.51
C PHE A 234 -0.59 20.71 14.05
N GLU A 235 0.33 20.88 15.00
CA GLU A 235 1.77 20.97 14.72
C GLU A 235 2.30 19.65 14.15
N GLU A 236 1.84 18.53 14.71
CA GLU A 236 2.13 17.19 14.21
C GLU A 236 0.89 16.59 13.55
N PRO A 237 0.89 16.35 12.22
CA PRO A 237 -0.29 15.83 11.53
C PRO A 237 -0.84 14.53 12.12
N GLN A 238 -0.01 13.69 12.75
CA GLN A 238 -0.43 12.41 13.32
C GLN A 238 -1.49 12.56 14.43
N THR A 239 -1.46 13.66 15.20
CA THR A 239 -2.42 13.87 16.30
C THR A 239 -3.85 14.03 15.79
N SER A 240 -4.02 14.46 14.54
CA SER A 240 -5.34 14.58 13.89
C SER A 240 -6.06 13.25 13.70
N LEU A 241 -5.33 12.11 13.69
CA LEU A 241 -5.91 10.79 13.45
C LEU A 241 -6.84 10.32 14.57
N THR A 242 -6.61 10.82 15.79
CA THR A 242 -7.39 10.47 16.99
C THR A 242 -8.28 11.61 17.49
N ASP A 243 -8.21 12.79 16.85
CA ASP A 243 -8.98 13.95 17.29
C ASP A 243 -10.44 13.87 16.82
N LYS A 244 -11.37 13.87 17.78
CA LYS A 244 -12.80 13.73 17.50
C LYS A 244 -13.38 14.96 16.79
N THR A 245 -12.87 16.15 17.11
CA THR A 245 -13.34 17.41 16.52
C THR A 245 -12.97 17.47 15.04
N PHE A 246 -11.74 17.11 14.70
CA PHE A 246 -11.25 17.01 13.34
C PHE A 246 -11.95 15.89 12.56
N ALA A 247 -12.22 14.76 13.20
CA ALA A 247 -13.03 13.70 12.59
C ALA A 247 -14.43 14.16 12.22
N GLN A 248 -15.11 14.90 13.12
CA GLN A 248 -16.42 15.48 12.84
C GLN A 248 -16.34 16.54 11.73
N PHE A 249 -15.32 17.42 11.78
CA PHE A 249 -15.08 18.40 10.72
C PHE A 249 -14.92 17.74 9.35
N CYS A 250 -14.14 16.67 9.24
CA CYS A 250 -14.00 15.90 7.99
C CYS A 250 -15.35 15.35 7.53
N ALA A 251 -16.14 14.78 8.45
CA ALA A 251 -17.47 14.25 8.13
C ALA A 251 -18.43 15.34 7.62
N ASP A 252 -18.42 16.52 8.24
CA ASP A 252 -19.26 17.65 7.84
C ASP A 252 -18.86 18.20 6.46
N VAL A 253 -17.56 18.34 6.19
CA VAL A 253 -17.06 18.79 4.87
C VAL A 253 -17.44 17.78 3.78
N VAL A 254 -17.27 16.48 4.05
CA VAL A 254 -17.64 15.40 3.13
C VAL A 254 -19.15 15.38 2.88
N ALA A 255 -19.97 15.49 3.92
CA ALA A 255 -21.43 15.49 3.81
C ALA A 255 -21.96 16.69 3.00
N ASN A 256 -21.30 17.85 3.10
CA ASN A 256 -21.66 19.04 2.33
C ASN A 256 -21.13 19.03 0.89
N THR A 257 -20.27 18.08 0.53
CA THR A 257 -19.70 17.99 -0.82
C THR A 257 -20.70 17.33 -1.78
N LYS A 258 -21.30 18.14 -2.65
CA LYS A 258 -22.21 17.66 -3.70
C LYS A 258 -21.53 16.61 -4.59
N GLY A 259 -22.19 15.47 -4.77
CA GLY A 259 -21.71 14.35 -5.60
C GLY A 259 -21.19 13.16 -4.80
N ILE A 260 -20.97 13.31 -3.49
CA ILE A 260 -20.74 12.19 -2.58
C ILE A 260 -22.09 11.67 -2.10
N THR A 261 -22.33 10.37 -2.25
CA THR A 261 -23.58 9.75 -1.82
C THR A 261 -23.61 9.54 -0.31
N ALA A 262 -24.81 9.43 0.29
CA ALA A 262 -24.94 9.11 1.71
C ALA A 262 -24.28 7.76 2.07
N SER A 263 -24.31 6.78 1.16
CA SER A 263 -23.66 5.48 1.34
C SER A 263 -22.13 5.57 1.30
N ASP A 264 -21.56 6.52 0.57
CA ASP A 264 -20.11 6.69 0.45
C ASP A 264 -19.53 7.62 1.53
N SER A 265 -20.36 8.52 2.10
CA SER A 265 -19.93 9.58 3.03
C SER A 265 -19.08 9.06 4.19
N ALA A 266 -19.46 7.96 4.84
CA ALA A 266 -18.69 7.39 5.94
C ALA A 266 -17.29 6.89 5.50
N LYS A 267 -17.19 6.28 4.31
CA LYS A 267 -15.90 5.81 3.77
C LYS A 267 -15.01 6.98 3.41
N VAL A 268 -15.55 7.97 2.70
CA VAL A 268 -14.79 9.16 2.29
C VAL A 268 -14.34 9.97 3.50
N SER A 269 -15.16 10.05 4.55
CA SER A 269 -14.78 10.68 5.83
C SER A 269 -13.58 9.97 6.47
N ARG A 270 -13.57 8.64 6.48
CA ARG A 270 -12.41 7.87 6.99
C ARG A 270 -11.15 8.11 6.16
N TRP A 271 -11.28 8.23 4.85
CA TRP A 271 -10.15 8.56 3.96
C TRP A 271 -9.64 9.99 4.13
N ALA A 272 -10.55 10.93 4.38
CA ALA A 272 -10.20 12.30 4.75
C ALA A 272 -9.40 12.32 6.06
N ILE A 273 -9.88 11.64 7.11
CA ILE A 273 -9.20 11.61 8.41
C ILE A 273 -7.80 11.01 8.30
N SER A 274 -7.68 9.86 7.64
CA SER A 274 -6.41 9.15 7.47
C SER A 274 -5.41 9.83 6.53
N GLY A 275 -5.83 10.79 5.71
CA GLY A 275 -5.01 11.41 4.68
C GLY A 275 -4.97 10.65 3.34
N LEU A 276 -5.61 9.47 3.26
CA LEU A 276 -5.72 8.71 2.00
C LEU A 276 -6.38 9.55 0.90
N LEU A 277 -7.41 10.34 1.24
CA LEU A 277 -8.10 11.19 0.27
C LEU A 277 -7.13 12.17 -0.40
N ALA A 278 -6.31 12.87 0.40
CA ALA A 278 -5.37 13.84 -0.12
C ALA A 278 -4.32 13.18 -1.03
N ASP A 279 -3.84 12.01 -0.64
CA ASP A 279 -2.87 11.24 -1.41
C ASP A 279 -3.47 10.68 -2.71
N VAL A 280 -4.70 10.17 -2.70
CA VAL A 280 -5.41 9.70 -3.90
C VAL A 280 -5.66 10.85 -4.87
N VAL A 281 -6.11 12.00 -4.36
CA VAL A 281 -6.27 13.22 -5.18
C VAL A 281 -4.94 13.61 -5.80
N GLN A 282 -3.84 13.60 -5.04
CA GLN A 282 -2.51 13.90 -5.59
C GLN A 282 -2.07 12.87 -6.64
N LEU A 283 -2.24 11.57 -6.35
CA LEU A 283 -1.80 10.48 -7.22
C LEU A 283 -2.52 10.50 -8.58
N TYR A 284 -3.84 10.71 -8.59
CA TYR A 284 -4.63 10.64 -9.82
C TYR A 284 -4.79 12.00 -10.51
N VAL A 285 -5.10 13.09 -9.77
CA VAL A 285 -5.40 14.39 -10.40
C VAL A 285 -4.13 15.09 -10.89
N SER A 286 -3.01 15.01 -10.15
CA SER A 286 -1.75 15.63 -10.62
C SER A 286 -1.21 14.93 -11.87
N VAL A 287 -1.41 13.62 -11.98
CA VAL A 287 -1.12 12.85 -13.21
C VAL A 287 -2.01 13.29 -14.37
N MET A 288 -3.28 13.63 -14.13
CA MET A 288 -4.17 14.18 -15.16
C MET A 288 -3.82 15.60 -15.60
N LYS A 289 -3.23 16.43 -14.73
CA LYS A 289 -2.85 17.83 -15.03
C LYS A 289 -1.80 17.92 -16.15
N GLN A 290 -0.80 17.03 -16.12
CA GLN A 290 0.24 16.98 -17.16
C GLN A 290 -0.31 16.58 -18.53
N ASN A 291 -1.34 15.74 -18.59
CA ASN A 291 -1.92 15.31 -19.85
C ASN A 291 -2.63 16.45 -20.59
N GLN A 292 -3.34 17.31 -19.86
CA GLN A 292 -3.97 18.48 -20.47
C GLN A 292 -2.93 19.48 -20.94
N GLU A 293 -1.97 19.86 -20.10
CA GLU A 293 -0.89 20.79 -20.48
C GLU A 293 -0.03 20.26 -21.65
N GLN A 294 0.18 18.94 -21.77
CA GLN A 294 0.88 18.36 -22.92
C GLN A 294 0.01 18.32 -24.19
N GLN A 295 -1.30 18.07 -24.08
CA GLN A 295 -2.22 18.09 -25.22
C GLN A 295 -2.44 19.51 -25.75
N THR A 296 -2.58 20.50 -24.88
CA THR A 296 -2.74 21.91 -25.30
C THR A 296 -1.48 22.41 -25.99
N ASN A 297 -0.28 22.14 -25.44
CA ASN A 297 0.98 22.50 -26.09
C ASN A 297 1.19 21.80 -27.44
N ASN A 298 0.75 20.55 -27.60
CA ASN A 298 0.87 19.83 -28.87
C ASN A 298 -0.14 20.34 -29.93
N GLN A 299 -1.32 20.82 -29.51
CA GLN A 299 -2.31 21.42 -30.41
C GLN A 299 -1.89 22.83 -30.88
N GLU A 300 -1.31 23.63 -29.99
CA GLU A 300 -0.75 24.95 -30.34
C GLU A 300 0.41 24.81 -31.34
N GLN A 301 1.31 23.84 -31.13
CA GLN A 301 2.43 23.57 -32.05
C GLN A 301 1.99 23.01 -33.42
N ALA A 302 0.81 22.36 -33.50
CA ALA A 302 0.25 21.85 -34.75
C ALA A 302 -0.56 22.92 -35.53
N HIS A 303 -0.88 24.06 -34.91
CA HIS A 303 -1.47 25.21 -35.59
C HIS A 303 -0.44 26.26 -36.03
N GLU A 304 0.80 26.16 -35.53
CA GLU A 304 1.92 27.01 -35.92
C GLU A 304 2.79 26.42 -37.06
N GLN A 305 2.45 25.22 -37.56
CA GLN A 305 3.08 24.58 -38.73
C GLN A 305 2.10 24.51 -39.91
#